data_AF-Q0DG80-F1
#
_entry.id   AF-Q0DG80-F1
#
_cell.length_a   1.000
_cell.length_b   1.000
_cell.length_c   1.000
_cell.angle_alpha   90.00
_cell.angle_beta   90.00
_cell.angle_gamma   90.00
#
_symmetry.space_group_name_H-M   'P 1'
#
loop_
_entity.id
_entity.type
_entity.pdbx_description
1 polymer ?
#
loop_
_entity_poly.entity_id
_entity_poly.type
_entity_poly.pdbx_seq_one_letter_code
_entity_poly.pdbx_strand_id
1 'polypeptide(L)'
;MASGSGEGKGDIPSVVLLELWGHVADDDDDDDDHRPDATTATSTTSTGLTISPSRTSPSTALVWRIWTPNPSDKFVAPTVVSADADLLLLRVPVDRLARFHHCFSDYFVYKAHPHSEGARLYRLPSRPSDRGFGDDNIAILSCGNDDSSSSSYAVAVLQPWYHVDFRLHLCRSTSDGKPGSSWISHQLTVEEPLMRRTVCPVPDSALRRIFHTTTKVITLGGAKGTVGWVDLWRGILLCDVLEDSPKLRDMPLPLPARVNWPLFLNRCPYYCRDIVVSQSRDTIKYVEMEFTNGWPPSDFEARI
;
A
#
# COMPACT_ATOMS: atom_id res chain seq x y z
N MET A 1 -43.37 21.29 -15.50
CA MET A 1 -42.89 20.50 -14.35
C MET A 1 -42.55 19.11 -14.87
N ALA A 2 -41.39 18.58 -14.47
CA ALA A 2 -40.70 17.38 -14.97
C ALA A 2 -39.73 17.61 -16.14
N SER A 3 -38.46 17.90 -15.80
CA SER A 3 -37.29 17.32 -16.45
C SER A 3 -36.15 17.27 -15.43
N GLY A 4 -35.73 16.06 -15.08
CA GLY A 4 -34.60 15.83 -14.18
C GLY A 4 -33.96 14.51 -14.55
N SER A 5 -33.31 14.47 -15.71
CA SER A 5 -32.41 13.39 -16.12
C SER A 5 -31.14 13.50 -15.26
N GLY A 6 -31.10 12.76 -14.16
CA GLY A 6 -29.88 12.54 -13.41
C GLY A 6 -28.97 11.59 -14.18
N GLU A 7 -28.12 12.13 -15.05
CA GLU A 7 -26.95 11.41 -15.54
C GLU A 7 -25.98 11.26 -14.38
N GLY A 8 -25.97 10.06 -13.78
CA GLY A 8 -24.92 9.63 -12.89
C GLY A 8 -23.61 9.55 -13.66
N LYS A 9 -22.85 10.64 -13.66
CA LYS A 9 -21.49 10.69 -14.17
C LYS A 9 -20.64 9.82 -13.25
N GLY A 10 -20.44 8.56 -13.63
CA GLY A 10 -19.48 7.69 -12.99
C GLY A 10 -18.11 8.31 -13.15
N ASP A 11 -17.55 8.83 -12.06
CA ASP A 11 -16.17 9.32 -12.01
C ASP A 11 -15.24 8.11 -12.23
N ILE A 12 -14.78 7.96 -13.47
CA ILE A 12 -13.69 7.08 -13.83
C ILE A 12 -12.41 7.79 -13.36
N PRO A 13 -11.49 7.10 -12.64
CA PRO A 13 -10.29 7.77 -12.18
C PRO A 13 -9.49 8.20 -13.41
N SER A 14 -9.02 9.46 -13.43
CA SER A 14 -8.29 10.03 -14.57
C SER A 14 -6.95 9.32 -14.82
N VAL A 15 -6.47 8.51 -13.88
CA VAL A 15 -5.23 7.74 -13.94
C VAL A 15 -5.37 6.44 -13.15
N VAL A 16 -4.86 5.34 -13.69
CA VAL A 16 -4.75 4.02 -13.03
C VAL A 16 -3.27 3.63 -12.95
N LEU A 17 -2.83 3.16 -11.78
CA LEU A 17 -1.52 2.54 -11.64
C LEU A 17 -1.59 1.14 -12.27
N LEU A 18 -1.00 0.97 -13.46
CA LEU A 18 -1.01 -0.31 -14.17
C LEU A 18 0.17 -1.20 -13.76
N GLU A 19 1.28 -0.61 -13.31
CA GLU A 19 2.49 -1.35 -12.98
C GLU A 19 2.99 -0.97 -11.58
N LEU A 20 3.14 -1.97 -10.71
CA LEU A 20 3.73 -1.80 -9.38
C LEU A 20 5.25 -1.88 -9.42
N TRP A 21 5.81 -2.45 -10.49
CA TRP A 21 7.24 -2.67 -10.66
C TRP A 21 7.88 -1.49 -11.39
N GLY A 22 8.95 -0.92 -10.83
CA GLY A 22 9.73 0.13 -11.46
C GLY A 22 10.73 -0.45 -12.45
N HIS A 23 10.94 0.23 -13.58
CA HIS A 23 12.00 -0.14 -14.51
C HIS A 23 13.31 0.52 -14.11
N VAL A 24 14.38 -0.27 -13.99
CA VAL A 24 15.75 0.26 -13.84
C VAL A 24 16.27 0.50 -15.25
N ALA A 25 16.53 1.75 -15.58
CA ALA A 25 17.02 2.09 -16.90
C ALA A 25 18.53 1.87 -17.02
N ASP A 26 18.93 1.45 -18.22
CA ASP A 26 20.31 1.13 -18.57
C ASP A 26 21.03 2.34 -19.13
N ASP A 27 22.33 2.43 -18.88
CA ASP A 27 23.20 3.47 -19.45
C ASP A 27 23.35 3.32 -20.99
N ASP A 28 22.91 2.18 -21.57
CA ASP A 28 22.98 1.86 -23.01
C ASP A 28 21.71 2.28 -23.80
N ASP A 29 20.69 2.86 -23.15
CA ASP A 29 19.58 3.52 -23.85
C ASP A 29 20.11 4.85 -24.42
N ASP A 30 20.70 4.79 -25.64
CA ASP A 30 21.17 5.93 -26.45
C ASP A 30 20.04 6.91 -26.89
N ASP A 31 18.86 6.84 -26.27
CA ASP A 31 17.77 7.80 -26.49
C ASP A 31 18.10 9.11 -25.76
N ASP A 32 18.54 10.08 -26.55
CA ASP A 32 18.95 11.47 -26.25
C ASP A 32 17.84 12.36 -25.60
N ASP A 33 16.84 11.76 -24.93
CA ASP A 33 15.67 12.43 -24.32
C ASP A 33 15.69 12.38 -22.77
N HIS A 34 16.85 12.20 -22.15
CA HIS A 34 16.97 12.07 -20.68
C HIS A 34 17.18 13.39 -19.95
N ARG A 35 16.35 14.39 -20.25
CA ARG A 35 16.30 15.61 -19.45
C ARG A 35 15.38 15.43 -18.24
N PRO A 36 15.84 15.75 -17.02
CA PRO A 36 14.97 15.74 -15.84
C PRO A 36 13.79 16.68 -16.08
N ASP A 37 12.59 16.13 -15.93
CA ASP A 37 11.33 16.84 -16.06
C ASP A 37 10.79 17.25 -14.67
N ALA A 38 9.62 17.89 -14.64
CA ALA A 38 8.99 18.28 -13.37
C ALA A 38 8.59 17.09 -12.48
N THR A 39 8.53 15.87 -13.03
CA THR A 39 8.19 14.63 -12.30
C THR A 39 9.43 13.90 -11.80
N THR A 40 10.62 14.32 -12.19
CA THR A 40 11.87 13.71 -11.74
C THR A 40 12.22 14.23 -10.36
N ALA A 41 12.42 13.32 -9.41
CA ALA A 41 12.89 13.62 -8.06
C ALA A 41 14.15 12.81 -7.76
N THR A 42 15.04 13.31 -6.90
CA THR A 42 16.29 12.62 -6.55
C THR A 42 16.44 12.41 -5.04
N SER A 43 17.04 11.30 -4.63
CA SER A 43 17.42 11.02 -3.25
C SER A 43 18.56 9.99 -3.21
N THR A 44 19.11 9.74 -2.02
CA THR A 44 20.19 8.76 -1.82
C THR A 44 19.75 7.62 -0.90
N THR A 45 20.09 6.39 -1.25
CA THR A 45 19.90 5.19 -0.42
C THR A 45 20.83 5.19 0.80
N SER A 46 20.59 4.28 1.72
CA SER A 46 21.40 4.02 2.92
C SER A 46 22.81 3.55 2.58
N THR A 47 22.99 2.96 1.40
CA THR A 47 24.28 2.52 0.84
C THR A 47 25.00 3.60 0.03
N GLY A 48 24.42 4.79 -0.12
CA GLY A 48 25.02 5.91 -0.86
C GLY A 48 24.71 5.96 -2.36
N LEU A 49 23.84 5.08 -2.87
CA LEU A 49 23.40 5.11 -4.27
C LEU A 49 22.40 6.24 -4.48
N THR A 50 22.63 7.09 -5.47
CA THR A 50 21.64 8.08 -5.91
C THR A 50 20.58 7.42 -6.76
N ILE A 51 19.32 7.73 -6.48
CA ILE A 51 18.15 7.28 -7.24
C ILE A 51 17.36 8.47 -7.76
N SER A 52 16.83 8.33 -8.97
CA SER A 52 16.02 9.38 -9.61
C SER A 52 14.74 8.80 -10.23
N PRO A 53 13.66 8.58 -9.46
CA PRO A 53 12.36 8.21 -10.01
C PRO A 53 11.77 9.34 -10.87
N SER A 54 11.22 8.96 -12.01
CA SER A 54 10.45 9.82 -12.91
C SER A 54 9.21 9.09 -13.41
N ARG A 55 8.19 9.85 -13.81
CA ARG A 55 6.90 9.33 -14.28
C ARG A 55 6.84 9.42 -15.80
N THR A 56 6.77 8.30 -16.51
CA THR A 56 7.02 8.24 -17.97
C THR A 56 5.76 8.11 -18.85
N SER A 57 4.59 8.64 -18.44
CA SER A 57 3.47 8.77 -19.38
C SER A 57 2.38 9.81 -19.02
N PRO A 58 1.76 10.44 -20.04
CA PRO A 58 0.58 11.30 -19.91
C PRO A 58 -0.77 10.58 -20.14
N SER A 59 -0.78 9.34 -20.61
CA SER A 59 -1.97 8.49 -20.70
C SER A 59 -2.26 7.78 -19.38
N THR A 60 -3.47 7.25 -19.23
CA THR A 60 -4.10 6.63 -18.03
C THR A 60 -3.30 5.59 -17.24
N ALA A 61 -2.03 5.34 -17.58
CA ALA A 61 -1.10 4.43 -16.95
C ALA A 61 0.08 5.18 -16.33
N LEU A 62 0.37 4.90 -15.06
CA LEU A 62 1.59 5.35 -14.39
C LEU A 62 2.71 4.32 -14.59
N VAL A 63 3.73 4.67 -15.37
CA VAL A 63 5.00 3.94 -15.47
C VAL A 63 6.08 4.74 -14.75
N TRP A 64 6.94 4.05 -14.00
CA TRP A 64 7.97 4.67 -13.17
C TRP A 64 9.33 4.10 -13.53
N ARG A 65 10.28 5.00 -13.82
CA ARG A 65 11.67 4.65 -14.15
C ARG A 65 12.57 5.13 -13.03
N ILE A 66 13.42 4.25 -12.50
CA ILE A 66 14.40 4.58 -11.46
C ILE A 66 15.79 4.45 -12.04
N TRP A 67 16.49 5.58 -12.07
CA TRP A 67 17.88 5.64 -12.50
C TRP A 67 18.82 5.32 -11.33
N THR A 68 19.77 4.42 -11.57
CA THR A 68 20.85 4.10 -10.64
C THR A 68 22.18 4.15 -11.40
N PRO A 69 23.21 4.87 -10.92
CA PRO A 69 24.49 5.03 -11.63
C PRO A 69 25.35 3.75 -11.73
N ASN A 70 24.81 2.59 -11.36
CA ASN A 70 25.47 1.30 -11.53
C ASN A 70 24.43 0.22 -11.92
N PRO A 71 24.05 0.15 -13.21
CA PRO A 71 23.00 -0.75 -13.70
C PRO A 71 23.38 -2.23 -13.67
N SER A 72 24.61 -2.60 -13.28
CA SER A 72 25.05 -4.00 -13.24
C SER A 72 24.52 -4.81 -12.04
N ASP A 73 23.84 -4.15 -11.09
CA ASP A 73 23.32 -4.73 -9.84
C ASP A 73 21.78 -4.93 -9.87
N LYS A 74 21.22 -5.40 -11.00
CA LYS A 74 19.75 -5.57 -11.25
C LYS A 74 19.10 -6.77 -10.54
N PHE A 75 19.22 -6.92 -9.22
CA PHE A 75 18.69 -8.13 -8.55
C PHE A 75 17.17 -8.13 -8.40
N VAL A 76 16.58 -6.97 -8.13
CA VAL A 76 15.14 -6.79 -7.92
C VAL A 76 14.80 -5.36 -8.35
N ALA A 77 13.72 -5.20 -9.13
CA ALA A 77 13.22 -3.88 -9.49
C ALA A 77 12.58 -3.19 -8.26
N PRO A 78 12.66 -1.86 -8.14
CA PRO A 78 11.91 -1.13 -7.14
C PRO A 78 10.40 -1.37 -7.27
N THR A 79 9.65 -1.16 -6.20
CA THR A 79 8.21 -1.47 -6.18
C THR A 79 7.42 -0.34 -5.54
N VAL A 80 6.27 0.00 -6.11
CA VAL A 80 5.25 0.84 -5.45
C VAL A 80 4.52 -0.03 -4.44
N VAL A 81 4.64 0.33 -3.17
CA VAL A 81 4.05 -0.41 -2.04
C VAL A 81 2.64 0.07 -1.73
N SER A 82 2.46 1.40 -1.73
CA SER A 82 1.20 2.05 -1.37
C SER A 82 1.12 3.43 -2.02
N ALA A 83 -0.08 3.95 -2.17
CA ALA A 83 -0.35 5.23 -2.80
C ALA A 83 -1.51 5.93 -2.11
N ASP A 84 -1.43 7.26 -1.99
CA ASP A 84 -2.53 8.09 -1.51
C ASP A 84 -2.41 9.52 -2.06
N ALA A 85 -3.47 10.00 -2.72
CA ALA A 85 -3.47 11.31 -3.38
C ALA A 85 -2.26 11.49 -4.33
N ASP A 86 -1.40 12.48 -4.05
CA ASP A 86 -0.16 12.80 -4.78
C ASP A 86 1.08 12.07 -4.24
N LEU A 87 0.91 11.13 -3.32
CA LEU A 87 1.99 10.43 -2.64
C LEU A 87 2.10 8.98 -3.10
N LEU A 88 3.34 8.56 -3.38
CA LEU A 88 3.69 7.15 -3.53
C LEU A 88 4.70 6.74 -2.46
N LEU A 89 4.52 5.52 -1.95
CA LEU A 89 5.52 4.82 -1.16
C LEU A 89 6.27 3.82 -2.05
N LEU A 90 7.58 4.01 -2.17
CA LEU A 90 8.46 3.19 -2.99
C LEU A 90 9.35 2.33 -2.10
N ARG A 91 9.51 1.05 -2.43
CA ARG A 91 10.55 0.17 -1.91
C ARG A 91 11.67 0.08 -2.92
N VAL A 92 12.90 0.36 -2.49
CA VAL A 92 14.09 0.30 -3.33
C VAL A 92 15.07 -0.71 -2.73
N PRO A 93 15.34 -1.83 -3.42
CA PRO A 93 16.38 -2.78 -3.05
C PRO A 93 17.76 -2.11 -2.95
N VAL A 94 18.48 -2.34 -1.86
CA VAL A 94 19.84 -1.80 -1.65
C VAL A 94 20.91 -2.89 -1.51
N ASP A 95 20.49 -4.16 -1.47
CA ASP A 95 21.37 -5.33 -1.42
C ASP A 95 20.74 -6.51 -2.18
N ARG A 96 21.57 -7.41 -2.73
CA ARG A 96 21.14 -8.56 -3.55
C ARG A 96 20.21 -9.52 -2.82
N LEU A 97 20.26 -9.54 -1.49
CA LEU A 97 19.41 -10.35 -0.63
C LEU A 97 17.97 -9.80 -0.52
N ALA A 98 17.68 -8.63 -1.09
CA ALA A 98 16.34 -8.06 -1.18
C ALA A 98 15.33 -8.96 -1.90
N ARG A 99 15.80 -9.87 -2.78
CA ARG A 99 14.98 -10.91 -3.40
C ARG A 99 14.39 -11.93 -2.42
N PHE A 100 14.98 -12.04 -1.23
CA PHE A 100 14.56 -12.98 -0.20
C PHE A 100 13.82 -12.31 0.95
N HIS A 101 14.16 -11.05 1.25
CA HIS A 101 13.54 -10.34 2.36
C HIS A 101 13.64 -8.83 2.19
N HIS A 102 12.55 -8.11 2.48
CA HIS A 102 12.47 -6.65 2.34
C HIS A 102 13.32 -5.88 3.38
N CYS A 103 14.12 -6.58 4.17
CA CYS A 103 15.03 -5.96 5.14
C CYS A 103 16.24 -5.31 4.49
N PHE A 104 16.52 -5.75 3.27
CA PHE A 104 17.59 -5.31 2.40
C PHE A 104 17.09 -4.23 1.42
N SER A 105 16.06 -3.48 1.81
CA SER A 105 15.46 -2.42 1.01
C SER A 105 15.27 -1.17 1.86
N ASP A 106 15.45 -0.02 1.21
CA ASP A 106 15.05 1.27 1.72
C ASP A 106 13.62 1.59 1.25
N TYR A 107 12.94 2.46 1.99
CA TYR A 107 11.63 2.96 1.63
C TYR A 107 11.68 4.46 1.43
N PHE A 108 10.95 4.94 0.44
CA PHE A 108 10.92 6.35 0.07
C PHE A 108 9.49 6.83 -0.11
N VAL A 109 9.22 8.05 0.34
CA VAL A 109 8.02 8.79 -0.01
C VAL A 109 8.35 9.66 -1.21
N TYR A 110 7.71 9.36 -2.33
CA TYR A 110 7.70 10.22 -3.50
C TYR A 110 6.44 11.09 -3.46
N LYS A 111 6.61 12.39 -3.69
CA LYS A 111 5.52 13.37 -3.72
C LYS A 111 5.46 14.04 -5.09
N ALA A 112 4.37 13.78 -5.81
CA ALA A 112 4.10 14.29 -7.14
C ALA A 112 3.46 15.70 -7.04
N HIS A 113 4.23 16.79 -7.07
CA HIS A 113 3.60 18.13 -7.08
C HIS A 113 3.07 18.47 -8.48
N PRO A 114 1.75 18.71 -8.66
CA PRO A 114 1.20 19.06 -9.96
C PRO A 114 1.46 20.53 -10.34
N HIS A 115 1.84 21.39 -9.38
CA HIS A 115 2.00 22.83 -9.58
C HIS A 115 3.37 23.32 -9.06
N SER A 116 4.28 23.59 -10.00
CA SER A 116 5.48 24.44 -9.91
C SER A 116 6.67 24.09 -8.99
N GLU A 117 6.54 23.27 -7.95
CA GLU A 117 7.69 22.97 -7.04
C GLU A 117 8.51 21.73 -7.39
N GLY A 118 8.11 20.99 -8.44
CA GLY A 118 8.75 19.74 -8.85
C GLY A 118 8.48 18.57 -7.89
N ALA A 119 8.72 17.36 -8.38
CA ALA A 119 8.60 16.17 -7.56
C ALA A 119 9.66 16.13 -6.45
N ARG A 120 9.30 15.56 -5.30
CA ARG A 120 10.20 15.37 -4.16
C ARG A 120 10.30 13.90 -3.81
N LEU A 121 11.47 13.49 -3.36
CA LEU A 121 11.72 12.13 -2.90
C LEU A 121 12.41 12.18 -1.54
N TYR A 122 11.83 11.48 -0.57
CA TYR A 122 12.36 11.46 0.79
C TYR A 122 12.52 10.02 1.28
N ARG A 123 13.73 9.68 1.74
CA ARG A 123 13.98 8.39 2.37
C ARG A 123 13.33 8.34 3.76
N LEU A 124 12.58 7.29 4.04
CA LEU A 124 12.04 7.03 5.38
C LEU A 124 13.18 6.66 6.37
N PRO A 125 12.97 6.89 7.67
CA PRO A 125 13.90 6.37 8.69
C PRO A 125 13.99 4.86 8.61
N SER A 126 15.11 4.31 9.08
CA SER A 126 15.33 2.86 9.12
C SER A 126 14.11 2.16 9.70
N ARG A 127 13.66 1.12 9.00
CA ARG A 127 12.50 0.32 9.40
C ARG A 127 12.60 -0.10 10.87
N PRO A 128 11.48 -0.19 11.60
CA PRO A 128 11.46 -0.80 12.93
C PRO A 128 12.15 -2.16 12.92
N SER A 129 12.94 -2.47 13.94
CA SER A 129 13.77 -3.68 14.04
C SER A 129 12.98 -4.98 14.23
N ASP A 130 11.66 -4.94 14.09
CA ASP A 130 10.76 -6.04 14.40
C ASP A 130 10.53 -6.95 13.19
N ARG A 131 10.30 -8.24 13.47
CA ARG A 131 9.90 -9.21 12.45
C ARG A 131 8.48 -8.88 11.98
N GLY A 132 8.19 -9.05 10.70
CA GLY A 132 6.85 -8.79 10.13
C GLY A 132 6.67 -7.41 9.49
N PHE A 133 7.76 -6.70 9.17
CA PHE A 133 7.72 -5.53 8.29
C PHE A 133 7.61 -5.99 6.83
N GLY A 134 6.38 -6.20 6.35
CA GLY A 134 6.06 -6.54 4.96
C GLY A 134 5.33 -5.41 4.25
N ASP A 135 5.47 -5.34 2.92
CA ASP A 135 4.90 -4.29 2.05
C ASP A 135 3.37 -4.22 2.20
N ASP A 136 2.73 -5.39 2.33
CA ASP A 136 1.30 -5.58 2.57
C ASP A 136 0.78 -4.90 3.83
N ASN A 137 1.65 -4.51 4.76
CA ASN A 137 1.28 -3.90 6.04
C ASN A 137 1.46 -2.38 6.06
N ILE A 138 1.98 -1.78 4.98
CA ILE A 138 2.35 -0.36 4.97
C ILE A 138 1.29 0.48 4.25
N ALA A 139 0.81 1.51 4.94
CA ALA A 139 -0.03 2.55 4.38
C ALA A 139 0.75 3.85 4.27
N ILE A 140 0.54 4.58 3.19
CA ILE A 140 0.77 6.02 3.14
C ILE A 140 -0.57 6.73 3.11
N LEU A 141 -0.66 7.88 3.80
CA LEU A 141 -1.83 8.73 3.77
C LEU A 141 -1.42 10.20 3.71
N SER A 142 -2.09 10.94 2.84
CA SER A 142 -2.04 12.38 2.76
C SER A 142 -2.87 12.95 3.91
N CYS A 143 -2.25 13.87 4.66
CA CYS A 143 -2.81 14.56 5.80
C CYS A 143 -3.00 16.02 5.38
N GLY A 144 -4.16 16.35 4.83
CA GLY A 144 -4.50 17.69 4.38
C GLY A 144 -5.86 18.14 4.90
N ASN A 145 -5.91 19.35 5.46
CA ASN A 145 -7.10 20.20 5.37
C ASN A 145 -6.98 20.97 4.06
N ASP A 146 -8.11 21.19 3.37
CA ASP A 146 -8.24 21.74 2.02
C ASP A 146 -7.50 23.07 1.72
N ASP A 147 -6.92 23.74 2.73
CA ASP A 147 -6.39 25.11 2.63
C ASP A 147 -4.87 25.29 2.89
N SER A 148 -4.09 24.23 3.18
CA SER A 148 -2.64 24.36 3.44
C SER A 148 -1.78 23.96 2.23
N SER A 149 -0.93 24.86 1.74
CA SER A 149 0.04 24.59 0.66
C SER A 149 1.10 23.53 1.00
N SER A 150 1.26 23.14 2.27
CA SER A 150 2.07 21.99 2.68
C SER A 150 1.17 20.79 2.98
N SER A 151 0.92 19.94 1.98
CA SER A 151 0.29 18.64 2.26
C SER A 151 1.25 17.80 3.12
N SER A 152 0.90 17.68 4.40
CA SER A 152 1.56 16.78 5.33
C SER A 152 1.15 15.35 5.03
N TYR A 153 1.87 14.37 5.54
CA TYR A 153 1.52 12.96 5.36
C TYR A 153 1.92 12.13 6.56
N ALA A 154 1.44 10.90 6.58
CA ALA A 154 1.90 9.87 7.50
C ALA A 154 2.13 8.54 6.77
N VAL A 155 3.07 7.78 7.29
CA VAL A 155 3.29 6.37 6.92
C VAL A 155 3.01 5.52 8.14
N ALA A 156 2.10 4.56 7.99
CA ALA A 156 1.63 3.71 9.07
C ALA A 156 1.89 2.24 8.73
N VAL A 157 2.42 1.49 9.69
CA VAL A 157 2.66 0.05 9.58
C VAL A 157 2.00 -0.66 10.74
N LEU A 158 1.13 -1.63 10.47
CA LEU A 158 0.52 -2.46 11.50
C LEU A 158 1.15 -3.83 11.48
N GLN A 159 1.82 -4.18 12.57
CA GLN A 159 2.47 -5.48 12.71
C GLN A 159 1.70 -6.35 13.70
N PRO A 160 1.43 -7.63 13.35
CA PRO A 160 0.87 -8.57 14.31
C PRO A 160 1.87 -8.84 15.43
N TRP A 161 1.42 -8.77 16.68
CA TRP A 161 2.24 -9.09 17.84
C TRP A 161 1.86 -10.46 18.41
N TYR A 162 0.64 -10.58 18.94
CA TYR A 162 0.12 -11.84 19.47
C TYR A 162 -1.41 -11.83 19.53
N HIS A 163 -2.07 -12.89 19.06
CA HIS A 163 -3.55 -12.98 18.98
C HIS A 163 -4.20 -11.74 18.36
N VAL A 164 -4.79 -10.87 19.19
CA VAL A 164 -5.53 -9.66 18.84
C VAL A 164 -4.75 -8.39 19.17
N ASP A 165 -3.49 -8.54 19.57
CA ASP A 165 -2.56 -7.46 19.86
C ASP A 165 -1.65 -7.20 18.66
N PHE A 166 -1.44 -5.93 18.39
CA PHE A 166 -0.70 -5.41 17.27
C PHE A 166 0.21 -4.26 17.72
N ARG A 167 1.21 -3.98 16.89
CA ARG A 167 2.05 -2.80 17.02
C ARG A 167 1.84 -1.89 15.82
N LEU A 168 1.39 -0.67 16.08
CA LEU A 168 1.32 0.39 15.08
C LEU A 168 2.61 1.21 15.11
N HIS A 169 3.33 1.25 13.99
CA HIS A 169 4.45 2.15 13.78
C HIS A 169 4.02 3.31 12.88
N LEU A 170 4.31 4.54 13.30
CA LEU A 170 3.93 5.77 12.61
C LEU A 170 5.16 6.64 12.35
N CYS A 171 5.31 7.09 11.10
CA CYS A 171 6.24 8.15 10.72
C CYS A 171 5.43 9.29 10.11
N ARG A 172 5.37 10.44 10.78
CA ARG A 172 4.67 11.63 10.30
C ARG A 172 5.64 12.57 9.61
N SER A 173 5.18 13.31 8.61
CA SER A 173 5.97 14.35 8.00
C SER A 173 6.18 15.52 8.96
N THR A 174 7.35 16.14 8.91
CA THR A 174 7.66 17.41 9.57
C THR A 174 7.07 18.59 8.80
N SER A 175 7.15 19.80 9.36
CA SER A 175 6.63 21.02 8.75
C SER A 175 7.31 21.39 7.41
N ASP A 176 8.53 20.90 7.17
CA ASP A 176 9.25 21.04 5.90
C ASP A 176 8.93 19.91 4.90
N GLY A 177 7.92 19.08 5.19
CA GLY A 177 7.44 18.02 4.31
C GLY A 177 8.32 16.76 4.26
N LYS A 178 9.37 16.68 5.08
CA LYS A 178 10.23 15.49 5.18
C LYS A 178 9.64 14.45 6.14
N PRO A 179 10.02 13.17 6.05
CA PRO A 179 9.68 12.20 7.08
C PRO A 179 10.33 12.57 8.41
N GLY A 180 9.64 12.26 9.52
CA GLY A 180 10.24 12.29 10.85
C GLY A 180 11.48 11.38 10.92
N SER A 181 12.41 11.71 11.81
CA SER A 181 13.68 11.01 11.95
C SER A 181 13.57 9.61 12.55
N SER A 182 12.42 9.25 13.12
CA SER A 182 12.19 7.95 13.76
C SER A 182 10.72 7.52 13.67
N TRP A 183 10.48 6.24 13.95
CA TRP A 183 9.15 5.66 14.05
C TRP A 183 8.62 5.78 15.48
N ILE A 184 7.39 6.26 15.64
CA ILE A 184 6.65 6.23 16.90
C ILE A 184 5.83 4.95 16.94
N SER A 185 5.88 4.21 18.06
CA SER A 185 5.25 2.89 18.16
C SER A 185 4.16 2.85 19.24
N HIS A 186 2.99 2.32 18.90
CA HIS A 186 1.88 2.11 19.82
C HIS A 186 1.52 0.63 19.88
N GLN A 187 1.27 0.11 21.08
CA GLN A 187 0.69 -1.22 21.26
C GLN A 187 -0.83 -1.10 21.26
N LEU A 188 -1.49 -1.83 20.38
CA LEU A 188 -2.92 -1.76 20.16
C LEU A 188 -3.54 -3.14 20.32
N THR A 189 -4.67 -3.21 21.01
CA THR A 189 -5.52 -4.39 21.08
C THR A 189 -6.79 -4.11 20.29
N VAL A 190 -7.27 -5.09 19.53
CA VAL A 190 -8.52 -4.96 18.79
C VAL A 190 -9.69 -4.83 19.76
N GLU A 191 -10.52 -3.81 19.56
CA GLU A 191 -11.69 -3.54 20.41
C GLU A 191 -12.72 -4.67 20.30
N GLU A 192 -13.29 -5.05 21.45
CA GLU A 192 -14.43 -5.97 21.52
C GLU A 192 -15.73 -5.24 21.14
N PRO A 193 -16.72 -5.93 20.53
CA PRO A 193 -16.71 -7.35 20.17
C PRO A 193 -15.85 -7.65 18.93
N LEU A 194 -15.11 -8.75 18.95
CA LEU A 194 -14.40 -9.28 17.79
C LEU A 194 -15.37 -9.89 16.78
N MET A 195 -16.07 -9.04 16.03
CA MET A 195 -17.15 -9.38 15.11
C MET A 195 -16.80 -10.51 14.15
N ARG A 196 -15.56 -10.57 13.66
CA ARG A 196 -15.10 -11.62 12.74
C ARG A 196 -15.07 -13.02 13.36
N ARG A 197 -15.07 -13.16 14.70
CA ARG A 197 -15.21 -14.47 15.35
C ARG A 197 -16.62 -15.05 15.18
N THR A 198 -17.63 -14.19 15.10
CA THR A 198 -19.04 -14.59 14.92
C THR A 198 -19.41 -14.68 13.44
N VAL A 199 -19.01 -13.69 12.65
CA VAL A 199 -19.39 -13.62 11.22
C VAL A 199 -18.63 -14.65 10.39
N CYS A 200 -17.32 -14.80 10.60
CA CYS A 200 -16.45 -15.68 9.81
C CYS A 200 -15.49 -16.47 10.73
N PRO A 201 -16.03 -17.44 11.51
CA PRO A 201 -15.23 -18.25 12.43
C PRO A 201 -14.15 -19.04 11.69
N VAL A 202 -13.02 -19.26 12.34
CA VAL A 202 -11.92 -20.08 11.81
C VAL A 202 -12.36 -21.55 11.86
N PRO A 203 -12.45 -22.27 10.72
CA PRO A 203 -12.79 -23.69 10.71
C PRO A 203 -11.66 -24.53 11.33
N ASP A 204 -12.00 -25.68 11.90
CA ASP A 204 -11.00 -26.60 12.47
C ASP A 204 -10.00 -27.12 11.42
N SER A 205 -10.43 -27.19 10.16
CA SER A 205 -9.60 -27.60 9.03
C SER A 205 -8.67 -26.49 8.51
N ALA A 206 -8.70 -25.29 9.08
CA ALA A 206 -7.92 -24.16 8.61
C ALA A 206 -6.43 -24.33 8.96
N LEU A 207 -5.57 -24.25 7.95
CA LEU A 207 -4.12 -24.19 8.11
C LEU A 207 -3.71 -22.89 8.83
N ARG A 208 -4.39 -21.78 8.51
CA ARG A 208 -4.13 -20.47 9.13
C ARG A 208 -5.03 -20.27 10.34
N ARG A 209 -4.42 -20.26 11.53
CA ARG A 209 -5.11 -20.05 12.83
C ARG A 209 -4.88 -18.68 13.45
N ILE A 210 -4.06 -17.85 12.85
CA ILE A 210 -3.80 -16.47 13.33
C ILE A 210 -5.02 -15.58 13.12
N PHE A 211 -5.19 -14.60 14.00
CA PHE A 211 -6.37 -13.74 13.99
C PHE A 211 -6.49 -12.89 12.73
N HIS A 212 -5.36 -12.32 12.28
CA HIS A 212 -5.28 -11.43 11.14
C HIS A 212 -4.02 -11.72 10.32
N THR A 213 -4.15 -11.67 9.01
CA THR A 213 -3.03 -11.57 8.09
C THR A 213 -3.38 -10.49 7.10
N THR A 214 -2.65 -9.39 7.15
CA THR A 214 -2.82 -8.34 6.17
C THR A 214 -2.50 -8.92 4.80
N THR A 215 -3.35 -8.60 3.84
CA THR A 215 -3.17 -8.93 2.44
C THR A 215 -2.90 -7.62 1.71
N LYS A 216 -3.75 -6.63 1.93
CA LYS A 216 -3.62 -5.29 1.35
C LYS A 216 -4.01 -4.23 2.40
N VAL A 217 -3.56 -3.00 2.18
CA VAL A 217 -4.02 -1.83 2.94
C VAL A 217 -4.93 -0.97 2.07
N ILE A 218 -5.98 -0.42 2.68
CA ILE A 218 -6.85 0.59 2.10
C ILE A 218 -6.81 1.88 2.92
N THR A 219 -6.78 3.03 2.25
CA THR A 219 -6.79 4.34 2.91
C THR A 219 -8.16 4.98 2.77
N LEU A 220 -8.87 5.14 3.89
CA LEU A 220 -10.16 5.85 3.94
C LEU A 220 -9.94 7.36 4.13
N GLY A 221 -8.86 7.76 4.80
CA GLY A 221 -8.49 9.16 4.97
C GLY A 221 -9.41 9.90 5.93
N GLY A 222 -9.76 11.14 5.59
CA GLY A 222 -10.52 12.04 6.46
C GLY A 222 -9.66 12.67 7.58
N ALA A 223 -10.28 13.52 8.41
CA ALA A 223 -9.57 14.29 9.44
C ALA A 223 -8.78 13.44 10.45
N LYS A 224 -9.24 12.21 10.68
CA LYS A 224 -8.59 11.24 11.58
C LYS A 224 -7.55 10.34 10.90
N GLY A 225 -7.44 10.43 9.57
CA GLY A 225 -6.58 9.59 8.75
C GLY A 225 -6.87 8.11 8.92
N THR A 226 -8.09 7.67 8.65
CA THR A 226 -8.48 6.28 8.85
C THR A 226 -7.81 5.37 7.81
N VAL A 227 -7.16 4.30 8.30
CA VAL A 227 -6.49 3.26 7.51
C VAL A 227 -7.11 1.91 7.83
N GLY A 228 -7.28 1.06 6.81
CA GLY A 228 -7.79 -0.31 6.95
C GLY A 228 -6.76 -1.35 6.51
N TRP A 229 -6.30 -2.19 7.43
CA TRP A 229 -5.51 -3.39 7.12
C TRP A 229 -6.45 -4.54 6.82
N VAL A 230 -6.42 -5.03 5.59
CA VAL A 230 -7.40 -5.99 5.07
C VAL A 230 -6.84 -7.39 5.17
N ASP A 231 -7.55 -8.26 5.88
CA ASP A 231 -7.46 -9.71 5.71
C ASP A 231 -8.62 -10.13 4.80
N LEU A 232 -8.35 -10.36 3.52
CA LEU A 232 -9.38 -10.65 2.51
C LEU A 232 -10.23 -11.88 2.84
N TRP A 233 -9.75 -12.78 3.71
CA TRP A 233 -10.55 -13.90 4.16
C TRP A 233 -11.52 -13.53 5.28
N ARG A 234 -11.11 -12.66 6.21
CA ARG A 234 -11.84 -12.49 7.48
C ARG A 234 -12.40 -11.10 7.72
N GLY A 235 -11.70 -10.04 7.36
CA GLY A 235 -12.09 -8.70 7.80
C GLY A 235 -11.00 -7.66 7.73
N ILE A 236 -11.41 -6.42 7.95
CA ILE A 236 -10.58 -5.22 7.95
C ILE A 236 -10.34 -4.81 9.41
N LEU A 237 -9.10 -4.47 9.75
CA LEU A 237 -8.78 -3.76 10.98
C LEU A 237 -8.68 -2.27 10.64
N LEU A 238 -9.61 -1.47 11.18
CA LEU A 238 -9.65 -0.02 10.95
C LEU A 238 -8.96 0.70 12.10
N CYS A 239 -8.08 1.65 11.78
CA CYS A 239 -7.41 2.50 12.75
C CYS A 239 -7.43 3.96 12.31
N ASP A 240 -7.76 4.84 13.24
CA ASP A 240 -7.65 6.29 13.08
C ASP A 240 -6.23 6.72 13.48
N VAL A 241 -5.27 6.65 12.55
CA VAL A 241 -3.83 6.71 12.89
C VAL A 241 -3.34 8.10 13.26
N LEU A 242 -4.14 9.14 13.03
CA LEU A 242 -3.78 10.52 13.39
C LEU A 242 -4.33 10.94 14.76
N GLU A 243 -5.12 10.10 15.43
CA GLU A 243 -5.56 10.33 16.81
C GLU A 243 -4.42 10.14 17.82
N ASP A 244 -4.50 10.83 18.95
CA ASP A 244 -3.52 10.72 20.04
C ASP A 244 -3.53 9.34 20.71
N SER A 245 -4.70 8.67 20.70
CA SER A 245 -4.90 7.33 21.24
C SER A 245 -5.56 6.46 20.17
N PRO A 246 -4.79 5.98 19.17
CA PRO A 246 -5.34 5.19 18.08
C PRO A 246 -5.90 3.87 18.60
N LYS A 247 -6.97 3.38 17.96
CA LYS A 247 -7.64 2.13 18.33
C LYS A 247 -7.93 1.27 17.11
N LEU A 248 -7.88 -0.04 17.28
CA LEU A 248 -8.19 -1.01 16.24
C LEU A 248 -9.64 -1.47 16.36
N ARG A 249 -10.43 -1.19 15.33
CA ARG A 249 -11.82 -1.63 15.21
C ARG A 249 -11.90 -2.80 14.24
N ASP A 250 -12.62 -3.84 14.64
CA ASP A 250 -12.87 -5.01 13.81
C ASP A 250 -14.07 -4.79 12.89
N MET A 251 -13.84 -4.84 11.57
CA MET A 251 -14.89 -4.85 10.56
C MET A 251 -14.86 -6.19 9.80
N PRO A 252 -15.83 -7.10 10.01
CA PRO A 252 -15.82 -8.40 9.36
C PRO A 252 -16.12 -8.28 7.87
N LEU A 253 -15.49 -9.12 7.06
CA LEU A 253 -15.92 -9.34 5.68
C LEU A 253 -16.94 -10.49 5.61
N PRO A 254 -17.78 -10.54 4.54
CA PRO A 254 -18.68 -11.66 4.34
C PRO A 254 -17.95 -13.01 4.34
N LEU A 255 -18.63 -14.05 4.83
CA LEU A 255 -18.16 -15.44 4.67
C LEU A 255 -17.95 -15.75 3.19
N PRO A 256 -16.92 -16.55 2.84
CA PRO A 256 -16.76 -17.03 1.48
C PRO A 256 -18.00 -17.75 0.99
N ALA A 257 -18.28 -17.58 -0.30
CA ALA A 257 -19.24 -18.39 -1.02
C ALA A 257 -18.93 -19.86 -0.77
N ARG A 258 -19.98 -20.69 -0.69
CA ARG A 258 -19.84 -22.11 -0.30
C ARG A 258 -18.84 -22.87 -1.16
N VAL A 259 -18.78 -22.55 -2.46
CA VAL A 259 -17.85 -23.17 -3.40
C VAL A 259 -16.37 -22.88 -3.07
N ASN A 260 -16.10 -21.75 -2.41
CA ASN A 260 -14.75 -21.32 -2.01
C ASN A 260 -14.37 -21.75 -0.58
N TRP A 261 -15.24 -22.44 0.16
CA TRP A 261 -14.93 -22.92 1.52
C TRP A 261 -13.65 -23.76 1.62
N PRO A 262 -13.29 -24.63 0.65
CA PRO A 262 -12.02 -25.34 0.69
C PRO A 262 -10.78 -24.41 0.67
N LEU A 263 -10.92 -23.20 0.11
CA LEU A 263 -9.86 -22.20 -0.01
C LEU A 263 -9.74 -21.32 1.23
N PHE A 264 -10.85 -21.13 1.95
CA PHE A 264 -10.95 -20.25 3.11
C PHE A 264 -9.85 -20.58 4.13
N LEU A 265 -8.96 -19.62 4.38
CA LEU A 265 -7.80 -19.74 5.29
C LEU A 265 -6.76 -20.81 4.91
N ASN A 266 -6.90 -21.46 3.77
CA ASN A 266 -6.04 -22.54 3.30
C ASN A 266 -5.26 -22.18 2.03
N ARG A 267 -5.68 -21.13 1.31
CA ARG A 267 -5.07 -20.65 0.07
C ARG A 267 -4.99 -19.13 0.01
N CYS A 268 -4.26 -18.63 -0.97
CA CYS A 268 -4.14 -17.20 -1.24
C CYS A 268 -5.52 -16.61 -1.60
N PRO A 269 -5.98 -15.54 -0.93
CA PRO A 269 -7.30 -14.97 -1.20
C PRO A 269 -7.40 -14.23 -2.55
N TYR A 270 -6.28 -13.77 -3.11
CA TYR A 270 -6.25 -12.99 -4.35
C TYR A 270 -6.85 -13.72 -5.56
N TYR A 271 -6.94 -15.05 -5.52
CA TYR A 271 -7.58 -15.82 -6.60
C TYR A 271 -9.07 -15.54 -6.74
N CYS A 272 -9.75 -15.17 -5.65
CA CYS A 272 -11.20 -15.02 -5.66
C CYS A 272 -11.71 -13.78 -4.96
N ARG A 273 -10.89 -13.02 -4.23
CA ARG A 273 -11.36 -11.90 -3.41
C ARG A 273 -10.49 -10.67 -3.61
N ASP A 274 -11.13 -9.52 -3.71
CA ASP A 274 -10.46 -8.23 -3.65
C ASP A 274 -11.37 -7.18 -2.98
N ILE A 275 -10.74 -6.09 -2.56
CA ILE A 275 -11.42 -4.96 -1.94
C ILE A 275 -10.78 -3.65 -2.40
N VAL A 276 -11.62 -2.64 -2.61
CA VAL A 276 -11.18 -1.30 -3.00
C VAL A 276 -12.03 -0.25 -2.30
N VAL A 277 -11.47 0.93 -2.15
CA VAL A 277 -12.19 2.12 -1.68
C VAL A 277 -12.62 2.92 -2.91
N SER A 278 -13.84 3.43 -2.89
CA SER A 278 -14.33 4.38 -3.90
C SER A 278 -13.46 5.64 -3.95
N GLN A 279 -13.45 6.34 -5.09
CA GLN A 279 -12.69 7.60 -5.21
C GLN A 279 -13.16 8.67 -4.22
N SER A 280 -14.47 8.76 -4.00
CA SER A 280 -15.13 9.59 -2.98
C SER A 280 -14.80 9.18 -1.54
N ARG A 281 -14.18 8.00 -1.35
CA ARG A 281 -13.85 7.39 -0.05
C ARG A 281 -15.02 7.21 0.91
N ASP A 282 -16.25 7.22 0.38
CA ASP A 282 -17.48 7.05 1.14
C ASP A 282 -17.94 5.59 1.22
N THR A 283 -17.44 4.75 0.31
CA THR A 283 -17.81 3.34 0.20
C THR A 283 -16.60 2.45 0.01
N ILE A 284 -16.66 1.27 0.64
CA ILE A 284 -15.75 0.15 0.43
C ILE A 284 -16.47 -0.85 -0.47
N LYS A 285 -15.88 -1.19 -1.61
CA LYS A 285 -16.39 -2.18 -2.55
C LYS A 285 -15.61 -3.48 -2.38
N TYR A 286 -16.34 -4.56 -2.28
CA TYR A 286 -15.82 -5.90 -2.07
C TYR A 286 -16.32 -6.82 -3.19
N VAL A 287 -15.44 -7.67 -3.70
CA VAL A 287 -15.78 -8.64 -4.74
C VAL A 287 -15.35 -10.05 -4.33
N GLU A 288 -16.17 -11.02 -4.69
CA GLU A 288 -15.84 -12.44 -4.64
C GLU A 288 -16.13 -13.11 -5.99
N MET A 289 -15.22 -13.95 -6.47
CA MET A 289 -15.39 -14.80 -7.65
C MET A 289 -15.60 -16.26 -7.22
N GLU A 290 -16.56 -16.92 -7.85
CA GLU A 290 -16.91 -18.32 -7.59
C GLU A 290 -16.40 -19.23 -8.71
N PHE A 291 -15.56 -20.21 -8.37
CA PHE A 291 -15.03 -21.17 -9.33
C PHE A 291 -15.96 -22.38 -9.47
N THR A 292 -16.76 -22.41 -10.54
CA THR A 292 -17.83 -23.43 -10.73
C THR A 292 -17.38 -24.71 -11.43
N ASN A 293 -16.23 -24.70 -12.12
CA ASN A 293 -15.62 -25.86 -12.77
C ASN A 293 -14.18 -26.01 -12.24
N GLY A 294 -13.78 -27.23 -11.86
CA GLY A 294 -12.56 -27.55 -11.11
C GLY A 294 -11.32 -26.67 -11.38
N TRP A 295 -10.63 -26.38 -10.27
CA TRP A 295 -9.38 -25.61 -10.13
C TRP A 295 -8.46 -25.62 -11.37
N PRO A 296 -7.92 -24.46 -11.82
CA PRO A 296 -6.85 -24.48 -12.81
C PRO A 296 -5.63 -25.23 -12.25
N PRO A 297 -4.80 -25.92 -13.06
CA PRO A 297 -3.70 -26.75 -12.57
C PRO A 297 -2.80 -26.02 -11.55
N SER A 298 -2.19 -26.78 -10.66
CA SER A 298 -1.27 -26.38 -9.57
C SER A 298 -0.13 -25.42 -9.94
N ASP A 299 0.01 -25.07 -11.22
CA ASP A 299 1.15 -24.39 -11.80
C ASP A 299 0.87 -22.90 -12.07
N PHE A 300 -0.28 -22.37 -11.64
CA PHE A 300 -0.49 -20.93 -11.52
C PHE A 300 0.27 -20.38 -10.29
N GLU A 301 1.60 -20.48 -10.30
CA GLU A 301 2.42 -19.60 -9.49
C GLU A 301 2.23 -18.18 -10.04
N ALA A 302 1.43 -17.39 -9.34
CA ALA A 302 1.42 -15.95 -9.54
C ALA A 302 2.85 -15.44 -9.28
N ARG A 303 3.57 -15.12 -10.35
CA ARG A 303 4.64 -14.12 -10.30
C ARG A 303 3.97 -12.81 -9.91
N ILE A 304 3.94 -12.53 -8.61
CA ILE A 304 3.64 -11.21 -8.05
C ILE A 304 4.95 -10.44 -7.99
#